data_AF-A0A9W4PF47-F1
#
_entry.id   AF-A0A9W4PF47-F1
#
_cell.length_a   1.000
_cell.length_b   1.000
_cell.length_c   1.000
_cell.angle_alpha   90.00
_cell.angle_beta   90.00
_cell.angle_gamma   90.00
#
_symmetry.space_group_name_H-M   'P 1'
#
loop_
_entity.id
_entity.type
_entity.pdbx_description
1 polymer ?
#
loop_
_entity_poly.entity_id
_entity_poly.type
_entity_poly.pdbx_seq_one_letter_code
_entity_poly.pdbx_strand_id
1 'polypeptide(L)'
;MMDKLRAKMKLRGSLMRAFKLGGIHKQTTTSSKTYTRYPKIHEVHIDEEKEAVRFTFTLPDGANPDLVLKQEWVFKQCFGNNIEIDGKVKKFILWCYSKDMEKDIPYEFKKIQPHCKDKIIPIMCGVDRSGKLNVKDMAEEHHMLLTGTTGSGKSSLIRGILTSLILHKSPDEIQFLLGDLKFSEFGIYK
;
A
#
# COMPACT_ATOMS: atom_id res chain seq x y z
N MET A 1 22.41 5.36 -21.65
CA MET A 1 21.14 5.07 -22.36
C MET A 1 20.93 3.56 -22.61
N MET A 2 21.94 2.84 -23.11
CA MET A 2 21.86 1.38 -23.35
C MET A 2 21.59 0.54 -22.08
N ASP A 3 22.12 0.94 -20.92
CA ASP A 3 21.94 0.16 -19.67
C ASP A 3 20.52 0.23 -19.11
N LYS A 4 19.87 1.41 -19.15
CA LYS A 4 18.46 1.54 -18.75
C LYS A 4 17.54 0.72 -19.66
N LEU A 5 17.84 0.66 -20.97
CA LEU A 5 17.08 -0.17 -21.90
C LEU A 5 17.23 -1.67 -21.58
N ARG A 6 18.47 -2.13 -21.37
CA ARG A 6 18.76 -3.51 -20.97
C ARG A 6 18.09 -3.89 -19.64
N ALA A 7 18.13 -2.98 -18.65
CA ALA A 7 17.45 -3.18 -17.37
C ALA A 7 15.93 -3.34 -17.55
N LYS A 8 15.29 -2.46 -18.31
CA LYS A 8 13.85 -2.57 -18.64
C LYS A 8 13.50 -3.88 -19.34
N MET A 9 14.35 -4.36 -20.26
CA MET A 9 14.15 -5.65 -20.93
C MET A 9 14.20 -6.82 -19.94
N LYS A 10 15.18 -6.83 -19.02
CA LYS A 10 15.27 -7.86 -17.96
C LYS A 10 14.03 -7.85 -17.08
N LEU A 11 13.61 -6.68 -16.59
CA LEU A 11 12.40 -6.52 -15.76
C LEU A 11 11.14 -7.00 -16.47
N ARG A 12 11.00 -6.69 -17.77
CA ARG A 12 9.91 -7.17 -18.61
C ARG A 12 9.91 -8.70 -18.74
N GLY A 13 11.09 -9.30 -18.85
CA GLY A 13 11.28 -10.75 -18.82
C GLY A 13 10.86 -11.38 -17.50
N SER A 14 11.22 -10.77 -16.36
CA SER A 14 10.78 -11.21 -15.03
C SER A 14 9.26 -11.16 -14.87
N LEU A 15 8.60 -10.09 -15.34
CA LEU A 15 7.14 -9.99 -15.29
C LEU A 15 6.47 -11.05 -16.18
N MET A 16 7.03 -11.29 -17.37
CA MET A 16 6.55 -12.36 -18.24
C MET A 16 6.73 -13.75 -17.60
N ARG A 17 7.82 -13.98 -16.87
CA ARG A 17 8.03 -15.20 -16.09
C ARG A 17 6.97 -15.35 -15.01
N ALA A 18 6.63 -14.28 -14.27
CA ALA A 18 5.54 -14.31 -13.28
C ALA A 18 4.21 -14.73 -13.92
N PHE A 19 3.85 -14.17 -15.07
CA PHE A 19 2.63 -14.56 -15.79
C PHE A 19 2.63 -16.04 -16.19
N LYS A 20 3.78 -16.57 -16.63
CA LYS A 20 3.93 -17.98 -16.99
C LYS A 20 3.78 -18.90 -15.77
N LEU A 21 4.47 -18.57 -14.66
CA LEU A 21 4.42 -19.35 -13.43
C LEU A 21 3.02 -19.38 -12.81
N GLY A 22 2.29 -18.26 -12.87
CA GLY A 22 0.91 -18.20 -12.39
C GLY A 22 -0.12 -18.83 -13.34
N GLY A 23 0.23 -19.11 -14.59
CA GLY A 23 -0.78 -19.43 -15.60
C GLY A 23 -1.72 -18.25 -15.87
N ILE A 24 -1.21 -17.02 -15.70
CA ILE A 24 -1.94 -15.78 -15.98
C ILE A 24 -1.96 -15.59 -17.49
N HIS A 25 -2.91 -16.23 -18.15
CA HIS A 25 -3.09 -16.18 -19.60
C HIS A 25 -4.50 -16.59 -20.00
N LYS A 26 -4.89 -16.28 -21.25
CA LYS A 26 -6.08 -16.86 -21.88
C LYS A 26 -5.66 -17.92 -22.88
N GLN A 27 -6.15 -19.15 -22.70
CA GLN A 27 -6.06 -20.19 -23.71
C GLN A 27 -7.33 -20.22 -24.57
N THR A 28 -7.16 -20.52 -25.85
CA THR A 28 -8.25 -20.75 -26.80
C THR A 28 -7.89 -21.94 -27.64
N THR A 29 -8.71 -22.97 -27.59
CA THR A 29 -8.52 -24.20 -28.36
C THR A 29 -9.39 -24.15 -29.59
N THR A 30 -8.75 -24.31 -30.75
CA THR A 30 -9.41 -24.58 -32.03
C THR A 30 -9.32 -26.08 -32.31
N SER A 31 -10.04 -26.57 -33.32
CA SER A 31 -10.19 -28.01 -33.64
C SER A 31 -8.89 -28.83 -33.71
N SER A 32 -7.72 -28.19 -33.85
CA SER A 32 -6.42 -28.87 -33.88
C SER A 32 -5.27 -28.15 -33.15
N LYS A 33 -5.46 -26.93 -32.61
CA LYS A 33 -4.38 -26.13 -32.00
C LYS A 33 -4.86 -25.29 -30.82
N THR A 34 -4.06 -25.26 -29.76
CA THR A 34 -4.25 -24.40 -28.59
C THR A 34 -3.39 -23.14 -28.72
N TYR A 35 -4.02 -21.98 -28.59
CA TYR A 35 -3.36 -20.67 -28.59
C TYR A 35 -3.36 -20.09 -27.18
N THR A 36 -2.19 -19.70 -26.68
CA THR A 36 -2.03 -19.04 -25.37
C THR A 36 -1.71 -17.56 -25.56
N ARG A 37 -2.55 -16.68 -24.99
CA ARG A 37 -2.33 -15.23 -24.96
C ARG A 37 -1.97 -14.79 -23.56
N TYR A 38 -0.79 -14.21 -23.40
CA TYR A 38 -0.33 -13.63 -22.13
C TYR A 38 -0.74 -12.15 -22.01
N PRO A 39 -0.72 -11.59 -20.79
CA PRO A 39 -0.93 -10.16 -20.57
C PRO A 39 0.07 -9.32 -21.35
N LYS A 40 -0.41 -8.21 -21.91
CA LYS A 40 0.41 -7.25 -22.64
C LYS A 40 1.00 -6.24 -21.67
N ILE A 41 2.33 -6.18 -21.59
CA ILE A 41 3.05 -5.17 -20.79
C ILE A 41 3.10 -3.88 -21.63
N HIS A 42 2.50 -2.80 -21.15
CA HIS A 42 2.53 -1.50 -21.83
C HIS A 42 3.74 -0.68 -21.43
N GLU A 43 4.07 -0.67 -20.15
CA GLU A 43 5.11 0.19 -19.60
C GLU A 43 5.92 -0.53 -18.53
N VAL A 44 7.22 -0.24 -18.51
CA VAL A 44 8.12 -0.49 -17.37
C VAL A 44 8.76 0.85 -17.03
N HIS A 45 8.35 1.41 -15.90
CA HIS A 45 8.84 2.67 -15.37
C HIS A 45 9.73 2.39 -14.15
N ILE A 46 10.94 2.92 -14.16
CA ILE A 46 11.89 2.82 -13.03
C ILE A 46 11.85 4.18 -12.35
N ASP A 47 11.40 4.19 -11.10
CA ASP A 47 11.27 5.37 -10.25
C ASP A 47 12.45 5.37 -9.28
N GLU A 48 13.42 6.24 -9.54
CA GLU A 48 14.64 6.34 -8.73
C GLU A 48 14.37 6.98 -7.37
N GLU A 49 13.40 7.89 -7.28
CA GLU A 49 13.04 8.58 -6.04
C GLU A 49 12.34 7.63 -5.06
N LYS A 50 11.44 6.79 -5.56
CA LYS A 50 10.73 5.77 -4.76
C LYS A 50 11.48 4.45 -4.63
N GLU A 51 12.65 4.34 -5.25
CA GLU A 51 13.42 3.10 -5.35
C GLU A 51 12.57 1.90 -5.79
N ALA A 52 11.73 2.14 -6.81
CA ALA A 52 10.67 1.21 -7.22
C ALA A 52 10.60 1.03 -8.74
N VAL A 53 9.98 -0.07 -9.15
CA VAL A 53 9.61 -0.33 -10.54
C VAL A 53 8.10 -0.42 -10.64
N ARG A 54 7.52 0.38 -11.53
CA ARG A 54 6.09 0.32 -11.87
C ARG A 54 5.90 -0.37 -13.21
N PHE A 55 5.09 -1.40 -13.23
CA PHE A 55 4.64 -2.08 -14.44
C PHE A 55 3.20 -1.73 -14.72
N THR A 56 2.90 -1.35 -15.97
CA THR A 56 1.54 -1.22 -16.46
C THR A 56 1.28 -2.34 -17.46
N PHE A 57 0.29 -3.20 -17.23
CA PHE A 57 -0.06 -4.29 -18.14
C PHE A 57 -1.56 -4.48 -18.26
N THR A 58 -1.99 -5.19 -19.31
CA THR A 58 -3.40 -5.57 -19.49
C THR A 58 -3.58 -7.05 -19.72
N LEU A 59 -4.62 -7.62 -19.13
CA LEU A 59 -5.06 -8.97 -19.43
C LEU A 59 -5.65 -9.07 -20.86
N PRO A 60 -5.53 -10.25 -21.51
CA PRO A 60 -6.25 -10.54 -22.74
C PRO A 60 -7.76 -10.52 -22.51
N ASP A 61 -8.53 -10.20 -23.54
CA ASP A 61 -9.99 -10.26 -23.47
C ASP A 61 -10.47 -11.69 -23.16
N GLY A 62 -11.40 -11.79 -22.21
CA GLY A 62 -11.92 -13.06 -21.70
C GLY A 62 -11.02 -13.80 -20.70
N ALA A 63 -9.91 -13.21 -20.24
CA ALA A 63 -9.16 -13.69 -19.09
C ALA A 63 -9.82 -13.22 -17.78
N ASN A 64 -9.83 -14.09 -16.75
CA ASN A 64 -10.40 -13.76 -15.44
C ASN A 64 -9.44 -12.81 -14.67
N PRO A 65 -9.89 -11.61 -14.24
CA PRO A 65 -9.11 -10.69 -13.41
C PRO A 65 -8.56 -11.32 -12.12
N ASP A 66 -9.29 -12.28 -11.54
CA ASP A 66 -8.87 -13.00 -10.34
C ASP A 66 -7.55 -13.75 -10.51
N LEU A 67 -7.15 -14.09 -11.74
CA LEU A 67 -5.85 -14.71 -12.00
C LEU A 67 -4.70 -13.83 -11.53
N VAL A 68 -4.85 -12.50 -11.58
CA VAL A 68 -3.83 -11.58 -11.07
C VAL A 68 -3.96 -11.44 -9.56
N LEU A 69 -5.18 -11.16 -9.08
CA LEU A 69 -5.43 -10.82 -7.67
C LEU A 69 -5.19 -12.00 -6.73
N LYS A 70 -5.64 -13.20 -7.08
CA LYS A 70 -5.48 -14.40 -6.25
C LYS A 70 -4.08 -15.01 -6.33
N GLN A 71 -3.29 -14.64 -7.34
CA GLN A 71 -1.95 -15.15 -7.54
C GLN A 71 -0.87 -14.11 -7.23
N GLU A 72 -1.15 -13.19 -6.32
CA GLU A 72 -0.17 -12.20 -5.83
C GLU A 72 1.19 -12.85 -5.48
N TRP A 73 1.16 -14.08 -4.96
CA TRP A 73 2.34 -14.85 -4.57
C TRP A 73 3.36 -15.09 -5.71
N VAL A 74 2.93 -15.23 -6.98
CA VAL A 74 3.91 -15.41 -8.09
C VAL A 74 4.69 -14.13 -8.37
N PHE A 75 4.05 -12.98 -8.17
CA PHE A 75 4.71 -11.69 -8.28
C PHE A 75 5.69 -11.52 -7.13
N LYS A 76 5.30 -11.90 -5.89
CA LYS A 76 6.21 -11.91 -4.74
C LYS A 76 7.44 -12.79 -4.95
N GLN A 77 7.26 -13.96 -5.56
CA GLN A 77 8.38 -14.86 -5.88
C GLN A 77 9.35 -14.24 -6.91
N CYS A 78 8.84 -13.45 -7.86
CA CYS A 78 9.66 -12.85 -8.92
C CYS A 78 10.31 -11.53 -8.51
N PHE A 79 9.68 -10.77 -7.60
CA PHE A 79 10.04 -9.38 -7.30
C PHE A 79 10.30 -9.08 -5.82
N GLY A 80 10.14 -10.08 -4.94
CA GLY A 80 10.21 -9.91 -3.48
C GLY A 80 8.86 -9.56 -2.86
N ASN A 81 8.82 -9.51 -1.53
CA ASN A 81 7.56 -9.33 -0.79
C ASN A 81 6.94 -7.93 -0.90
N ASN A 82 7.76 -6.93 -1.27
CA ASN A 82 7.35 -5.53 -1.33
C ASN A 82 6.72 -5.19 -2.67
N ILE A 83 5.52 -5.69 -2.88
CA ILE A 83 4.75 -5.39 -4.07
C ILE A 83 3.39 -4.81 -3.72
N GLU A 84 2.83 -4.06 -4.65
CA GLU A 84 1.44 -3.62 -4.63
C GLU A 84 0.83 -3.82 -6.00
N ILE A 85 -0.34 -4.44 -6.04
CA ILE A 85 -1.08 -4.67 -7.27
C ILE A 85 -2.39 -3.92 -7.17
N ASP A 86 -2.62 -3.01 -8.11
CA ASP A 86 -3.89 -2.32 -8.29
C ASP A 86 -4.45 -2.63 -9.68
N GLY A 87 -5.78 -2.68 -9.80
CA GLY A 87 -6.48 -3.00 -11.03
C GLY A 87 -7.72 -3.86 -10.80
N LYS A 88 -8.76 -3.61 -11.60
CA LYS A 88 -10.09 -4.24 -11.40
C LYS A 88 -10.47 -5.27 -12.45
N VAL A 89 -10.14 -5.03 -13.72
CA VAL A 89 -10.68 -5.85 -14.83
C VAL A 89 -9.60 -6.13 -15.87
N LYS A 90 -9.25 -5.12 -16.67
CA LYS A 90 -8.36 -5.31 -17.82
C LYS A 90 -6.97 -4.78 -17.55
N LYS A 91 -6.84 -3.58 -17.00
CA LYS A 91 -5.57 -2.89 -16.76
C LYS A 91 -5.17 -3.05 -15.29
N PHE A 92 -3.91 -3.40 -15.09
CA PHE A 92 -3.29 -3.57 -13.80
C PHE A 92 -2.00 -2.75 -13.72
N ILE A 93 -1.72 -2.27 -12.52
CA ILE A 93 -0.48 -1.61 -12.13
C ILE A 93 0.15 -2.46 -11.04
N LEU A 94 1.39 -2.90 -11.27
CA LEU A 94 2.20 -3.60 -10.28
C LEU A 94 3.36 -2.67 -9.91
N TRP A 95 3.42 -2.31 -8.63
CA TRP A 95 4.60 -1.70 -8.03
C TRP A 95 5.46 -2.77 -7.38
N CYS A 96 6.77 -2.72 -7.61
CA CYS A 96 7.77 -3.52 -6.95
C CYS A 96 8.80 -2.59 -6.30
N TYR A 97 8.89 -2.60 -4.98
CA TYR A 97 9.75 -1.71 -4.22
C TYR A 97 11.02 -2.44 -3.78
N SER A 98 12.16 -1.77 -3.86
CA SER A 98 13.44 -2.36 -3.48
C SER A 98 13.65 -2.42 -1.97
N LYS A 99 12.96 -1.53 -1.21
CA LYS A 99 13.04 -1.43 0.25
C LYS A 99 11.73 -1.87 0.91
N ASP A 100 11.87 -2.48 2.08
CA ASP A 100 10.76 -2.70 3.01
C ASP A 100 10.28 -1.34 3.56
N MET A 101 9.02 -1.28 3.98
CA MET A 101 8.58 -0.17 4.84
C MET A 101 9.27 -0.28 6.20
N GLU A 102 9.53 0.87 6.81
CA GLU A 102 10.01 0.96 8.17
C GLU A 102 9.03 0.25 9.12
N LYS A 103 9.53 -0.73 9.87
CA LYS A 103 8.71 -1.57 10.74
C LYS A 103 8.49 -0.94 12.11
N ASP A 104 9.47 -0.17 12.56
CA ASP A 104 9.48 0.49 13.86
C ASP A 104 9.44 1.99 13.64
N ILE A 105 8.25 2.58 13.80
CA ILE A 105 8.04 4.03 13.67
C ILE A 105 7.86 4.57 15.08
N PRO A 106 8.94 5.07 15.73
CA PRO A 106 8.83 5.61 17.08
C PRO A 106 7.94 6.87 17.08
N TYR A 107 7.13 7.00 18.14
CA TYR A 107 6.36 8.21 18.35
C TYR A 107 7.29 9.37 18.74
N GLU A 108 7.36 10.39 17.90
CA GLU A 108 8.17 11.58 18.15
C GLU A 108 7.36 12.85 17.91
N PHE A 109 6.86 13.45 18.99
CA PHE A 109 6.02 14.65 18.91
C PHE A 109 6.66 15.79 18.10
N LYS A 110 7.96 16.02 18.26
CA LYS A 110 8.72 17.05 17.52
C LYS A 110 8.71 16.83 16.00
N LYS A 111 8.67 15.57 15.54
CA LYS A 111 8.56 15.24 14.11
C LYS A 111 7.13 15.39 13.61
N ILE A 112 6.14 15.17 14.46
CA ILE A 112 4.71 15.21 14.10
C ILE A 112 4.20 16.66 14.05
N GLN A 113 4.57 17.48 15.03
CA GLN A 113 4.04 18.83 15.23
C GLN A 113 4.06 19.74 13.98
N PRO A 114 5.13 19.76 13.15
CA PRO A 114 5.14 20.57 11.94
C PRO A 114 4.04 20.20 10.94
N HIS A 115 3.60 18.93 10.91
CA HIS A 115 2.57 18.45 9.98
C HIS A 115 1.14 18.74 10.47
N CYS A 116 0.99 19.22 11.71
CA CYS A 116 -0.27 19.53 12.36
C CYS A 116 -0.68 21.00 12.23
N LYS A 117 0.24 21.90 11.85
CA LYS A 117 0.09 23.37 11.97
C LYS A 117 -1.17 23.94 11.30
N ASP A 118 -1.57 23.38 10.16
CA ASP A 118 -2.69 23.89 9.35
C ASP A 118 -3.97 23.05 9.51
N LYS A 119 -4.07 22.22 10.56
CA LYS A 119 -5.18 21.28 10.76
C LYS A 119 -5.95 21.58 12.02
N ILE A 120 -7.27 21.52 11.94
CA ILE A 120 -8.17 21.73 13.07
C ILE A 120 -8.09 20.52 14.01
N ILE A 121 -8.19 19.29 13.48
CA ILE A 121 -8.09 18.05 14.25
C ILE A 121 -7.09 17.12 13.56
N PRO A 122 -5.77 17.32 13.77
CA PRO A 122 -4.75 16.51 13.11
C PRO A 122 -4.74 15.06 13.64
N ILE A 123 -4.87 14.10 12.72
CA ILE A 123 -4.79 12.67 13.01
C ILE A 123 -3.62 12.07 12.23
N MET A 124 -2.68 11.48 12.95
CA MET A 124 -1.58 10.74 12.34
C MET A 124 -2.10 9.41 11.77
N CYS A 125 -1.83 9.14 10.50
CA CYS A 125 -2.21 7.90 9.81
C CYS A 125 -1.05 6.93 9.57
N GLY A 126 0.17 7.32 9.96
CA GLY A 126 1.41 6.54 9.78
C GLY A 126 2.36 7.21 8.79
N VAL A 127 3.33 6.45 8.28
CA VAL A 127 4.28 6.89 7.25
C VAL A 127 3.99 6.15 5.94
N ASP A 128 4.18 6.82 4.83
CA ASP A 128 4.15 6.16 3.53
C ASP A 128 5.49 5.47 3.22
N ARG A 129 5.58 4.82 2.05
CA ARG A 129 6.80 4.13 1.59
C ARG A 129 8.00 5.04 1.35
N SER A 130 7.78 6.35 1.20
CA SER A 130 8.87 7.33 1.12
C SER A 130 9.38 7.78 2.49
N GLY A 131 8.82 7.23 3.58
CA GLY A 131 9.11 7.64 4.95
C GLY A 131 8.42 8.95 5.33
N LYS A 132 7.51 9.46 4.50
CA LYS A 132 6.82 10.72 4.77
C LYS A 132 5.66 10.46 5.72
N LEU A 133 5.64 11.23 6.82
CA LEU A 133 4.54 11.22 7.77
C LEU A 133 3.25 11.70 7.09
N ASN A 134 2.21 10.87 7.17
CA ASN A 134 0.87 11.18 6.71
C ASN A 134 0.01 11.60 7.89
N VAL A 135 -0.40 12.86 7.88
CA VAL A 135 -1.33 13.43 8.87
C VAL A 135 -2.52 13.96 8.09
N LYS A 136 -3.72 13.57 8.50
CA LYS A 136 -5.01 14.06 7.96
C LYS A 136 -5.69 15.01 8.93
N ASP A 137 -6.62 15.82 8.44
CA ASP A 137 -7.49 16.63 9.28
C ASP A 137 -8.86 15.95 9.45
N MET A 138 -9.19 15.57 10.68
CA MET A 138 -10.46 14.93 11.01
C MET A 138 -11.65 15.86 10.82
N ALA A 139 -11.44 17.18 10.85
CA ALA A 139 -12.50 18.14 10.58
C ALA A 139 -13.02 18.01 9.14
N GLU A 140 -12.17 17.62 8.19
CA GLU A 140 -12.53 17.38 6.79
C GLU A 140 -13.11 15.98 6.56
N GLU A 141 -12.58 14.96 7.24
CA GLU A 141 -13.00 13.55 7.05
C GLU A 141 -14.28 13.19 7.84
N HIS A 142 -14.60 13.97 8.88
CA HIS A 142 -15.73 13.82 9.83
C HIS A 142 -15.71 12.56 10.70
N HIS A 143 -15.50 11.37 10.13
CA HIS A 143 -15.48 10.08 10.86
C HIS A 143 -14.39 9.13 10.36
N MET A 144 -13.80 8.34 11.27
CA MET A 144 -12.75 7.38 10.96
C MET A 144 -13.11 6.01 11.54
N LEU A 145 -12.99 4.96 10.72
CA LEU A 145 -13.09 3.58 11.17
C LEU A 145 -11.69 2.95 11.21
N LEU A 146 -11.27 2.50 12.39
CA LEU A 146 -10.03 1.77 12.58
C LEU A 146 -10.32 0.30 12.93
N THR A 147 -9.93 -0.60 12.04
CA THR A 147 -10.07 -2.06 12.20
C THR A 147 -8.70 -2.73 12.21
N GLY A 148 -8.60 -3.88 12.87
CA GLY A 148 -7.36 -4.65 12.95
C GLY A 148 -7.46 -5.82 13.92
N THR A 149 -6.68 -6.86 13.68
CA THR A 149 -6.56 -8.02 14.59
C THR A 149 -5.75 -7.66 15.83
N THR A 150 -5.81 -8.48 16.88
CA THR A 150 -4.93 -8.32 18.05
C THR A 150 -3.47 -8.34 17.60
N GLY A 151 -2.67 -7.37 18.07
CA GLY A 151 -1.25 -7.24 17.70
C GLY A 151 -1.00 -6.48 16.39
N SER A 152 -2.03 -6.05 15.65
CA SER A 152 -1.87 -5.27 14.40
C SER A 152 -1.45 -3.80 14.59
N GLY A 153 -1.33 -3.33 15.85
CA GLY A 153 -0.95 -1.95 16.16
C GLY A 153 -2.13 -0.97 16.33
N LYS A 154 -3.39 -1.43 16.22
CA LYS A 154 -4.60 -0.60 16.41
C LYS A 154 -4.54 0.26 17.69
N SER A 155 -4.27 -0.36 18.83
CA SER A 155 -4.28 0.33 20.12
C SER A 155 -3.11 1.30 20.27
N SER A 156 -1.93 0.93 19.75
CA SER A 156 -0.77 1.83 19.67
C SER A 156 -1.08 3.08 18.84
N LEU A 157 -1.75 2.91 17.70
CA LEU A 157 -2.16 4.04 16.84
C LEU A 157 -3.16 4.96 17.56
N ILE A 158 -4.21 4.41 18.18
CA ILE A 158 -5.20 5.22 18.91
C ILE A 158 -4.53 6.04 20.02
N ARG A 159 -3.63 5.41 20.81
CA ARG A 159 -2.89 6.12 21.87
C ARG A 159 -2.00 7.22 21.29
N GLY A 160 -1.31 6.95 20.18
CA GLY A 160 -0.50 7.96 19.48
C GLY A 160 -1.33 9.15 18.99
N ILE A 161 -2.54 8.90 18.48
CA ILE A 161 -3.49 9.94 18.07
C ILE A 161 -3.94 10.76 19.29
N LEU A 162 -4.40 10.11 20.36
CA LEU A 162 -4.85 10.80 21.58
C LEU A 162 -3.74 11.64 22.18
N THR A 163 -2.55 11.06 22.35
CA THR A 163 -1.38 11.78 22.85
C THR A 163 -1.01 12.97 21.95
N SER A 164 -1.09 12.82 20.62
CA SER A 164 -0.84 13.93 19.69
C SER A 164 -1.84 15.06 19.88
N LEU A 165 -3.13 14.76 20.00
CA LEU A 165 -4.18 15.75 20.16
C LEU A 165 -4.07 16.46 21.52
N ILE A 166 -3.86 15.72 22.61
CA ILE A 166 -3.66 16.29 23.95
C ILE A 166 -2.46 17.25 23.99
N LEU A 167 -1.38 16.93 23.29
CA LEU A 167 -0.20 17.79 23.23
C LEU A 167 -0.35 19.00 22.27
N HIS A 168 -1.33 18.98 21.37
CA HIS A 168 -1.57 20.06 20.40
C HIS A 168 -2.74 20.98 20.74
N LYS A 169 -3.70 20.51 21.53
CA LYS A 169 -4.99 21.17 21.72
C LYS A 169 -5.29 21.40 23.18
N SER A 170 -5.79 22.59 23.48
CA SER A 170 -6.31 22.92 24.80
C SER A 170 -7.68 22.25 25.04
N PRO A 171 -8.12 22.13 26.31
CA PRO A 171 -9.46 21.63 26.63
C PRO A 171 -10.61 22.45 26.03
N ASP A 172 -10.38 23.71 25.68
CA ASP A 172 -11.38 24.57 25.03
C ASP A 172 -11.47 24.30 23.52
N GLU A 173 -10.42 23.72 22.91
CA GLU A 173 -10.38 23.36 21.50
C GLU A 173 -10.87 21.93 21.24
N ILE A 174 -10.64 21.00 22.17
CA ILE A 174 -11.03 19.59 22.00
C ILE A 174 -11.49 18.96 23.31
N GLN A 175 -12.55 18.17 23.22
CA GLN A 175 -13.05 17.34 24.31
C GLN A 175 -13.12 15.88 23.86
N PHE A 176 -12.68 14.97 24.73
CA PHE A 176 -12.65 13.54 24.43
C PHE A 176 -13.77 12.81 25.17
N LEU A 177 -14.52 11.98 24.43
CA LEU A 177 -15.39 10.96 24.99
C LEU A 177 -14.82 9.59 24.64
N LEU A 178 -14.23 8.91 25.62
CA LEU A 178 -13.54 7.63 25.43
C LEU A 178 -14.39 6.49 25.97
N GLY A 179 -14.87 5.62 25.06
CA GLY A 179 -15.58 4.39 25.41
C GLY A 179 -14.67 3.17 25.35
N ASP A 180 -14.48 2.47 26.47
CA ASP A 180 -13.73 1.21 26.53
C ASP A 180 -14.51 0.15 27.32
N LEU A 181 -15.08 -0.82 26.62
CA LEU A 181 -15.85 -1.91 27.22
C LEU A 181 -14.96 -3.01 27.83
N LYS A 182 -13.66 -3.03 27.50
CA LYS A 182 -12.71 -4.06 27.97
C LYS A 182 -11.79 -3.55 29.08
N PHE A 183 -11.85 -2.26 29.41
CA PHE A 183 -11.02 -1.59 30.40
C PHE A 183 -9.50 -1.77 30.19
N SER A 184 -9.06 -2.00 28.96
CA SER A 184 -7.67 -2.31 28.62
C SER A 184 -6.92 -1.16 27.94
N GLU A 185 -7.63 -0.15 27.45
CA GLU A 185 -7.06 0.83 26.52
C GLU A 185 -6.89 2.22 27.12
N PHE A 186 -7.90 2.73 27.83
CA PHE A 186 -7.96 4.15 28.20
C PHE A 186 -7.83 4.42 29.71
N GLY A 187 -7.53 3.40 30.52
CA GLY A 187 -7.39 3.58 31.98
C GLY A 187 -6.33 4.59 32.41
N ILE A 188 -5.35 4.89 31.54
CA ILE A 188 -4.27 5.86 31.78
C ILE A 188 -4.67 7.32 31.57
N TYR A 189 -5.84 7.59 30.95
CA TYR A 189 -6.32 8.94 30.64
C TYR A 189 -7.44 9.41 31.59
N LYS A 190 -7.57 8.76 32.76
CA LYS A 190 -8.47 9.17 33.84
C LYS A 190 -7.88 10.30 34.67
#